data_AF-A0A3R9Y849-F1
#
_entry.id   AF-A0A3R9Y849-F1
#
_cell.length_a   1.000
_cell.length_b   1.000
_cell.length_c   1.000
_cell.angle_alpha   90.00
_cell.angle_beta   90.00
_cell.angle_gamma   90.00
#
_symmetry.space_group_name_H-M   'P 1'
#
loop_
_entity.id
_entity.type
_entity.pdbx_description
1 polymer ?
#
loop_
_entity_poly.entity_id
_entity_poly.type
_entity_poly.pdbx_seq_one_letter_code
_entity_poly.pdbx_strand_id
1 'polypeptide(L)' 'MTRHESNRTTSPHVNASQREARLDYIHAMLGQLRGMAEMEKLDMLAYLIDMARVEVGEVLRSQLPARVRPRRPSVHR' A
#
# COMPACT_ATOMS: atom_id res chain seq x y z
N MET A 1 -15.38 -24.32 39.35
CA MET A 1 -15.02 -25.39 38.39
C MET A 1 -15.94 -25.21 37.18
N THR A 2 -15.56 -24.87 35.95
CA THR A 2 -14.26 -24.82 35.27
C THR A 2 -14.43 -23.90 34.05
N ARG A 3 -13.33 -23.20 33.74
CA ARG A 3 -13.08 -22.31 32.59
C ARG A 3 -13.15 -23.07 31.26
N HIS A 4 -13.10 -22.32 30.15
CA HIS A 4 -12.95 -22.70 28.72
C HIS A 4 -14.26 -22.57 27.92
N GLU A 5 -14.35 -21.84 26.81
CA GLU A 5 -13.32 -21.37 25.89
C GLU A 5 -13.62 -19.98 25.34
N SER A 6 -12.57 -19.16 25.36
CA SER A 6 -12.40 -18.01 24.49
C SER A 6 -12.14 -18.53 23.09
N ASN A 7 -13.10 -18.39 22.17
CA ASN A 7 -12.81 -18.56 20.75
C ASN A 7 -12.72 -17.18 20.09
N ARG A 8 -11.59 -16.50 20.36
CA ARG A 8 -11.12 -15.41 19.51
C ARG A 8 -10.61 -16.03 18.22
N THR A 9 -11.49 -16.24 17.26
CA THR A 9 -11.09 -16.34 15.86
C THR A 9 -10.80 -14.92 15.36
N THR A 10 -9.65 -14.37 15.76
CA THR A 10 -9.06 -13.23 15.07
C THR A 10 -8.59 -13.72 13.71
N SER A 11 -9.46 -13.60 12.70
CA SER A 11 -9.12 -13.83 11.29
C SER A 11 -7.94 -12.92 10.89
N PRO A 12 -6.83 -13.45 10.33
CA PRO A 12 -5.64 -12.64 10.04
C PRO A 12 -5.77 -11.65 8.86
N HIS A 13 -6.93 -11.54 8.20
CA HIS A 13 -7.06 -10.87 6.90
C HIS A 13 -7.71 -9.46 6.92
N VAL A 14 -8.17 -8.95 8.06
CA VAL A 14 -8.92 -7.67 8.12
C VAL A 14 -8.00 -6.44 8.30
N ASN A 15 -6.73 -6.64 8.64
CA ASN A 15 -5.79 -5.54 8.90
C ASN A 15 -5.08 -5.04 7.62
N ALA A 16 -4.91 -5.91 6.62
CA ALA A 16 -4.33 -5.54 5.33
C ALA A 16 -5.20 -4.50 4.61
N SER A 17 -6.52 -4.72 4.59
CA SER A 17 -7.48 -3.82 3.94
C SER A 17 -7.56 -2.43 4.57
N GLN A 18 -7.43 -2.31 5.89
CA GLN A 18 -7.41 -1.00 6.56
C GLN A 18 -6.11 -0.24 6.29
N ARG A 19 -4.97 -0.93 6.23
CA ARG A 19 -3.69 -0.30 5.90
C ARG A 19 -3.66 0.16 4.45
N GLU A 20 -4.13 -0.68 3.53
CA GLU A 20 -4.30 -0.33 2.11
C GLU A 20 -5.22 0.88 1.95
N ALA A 21 -6.39 0.89 2.59
CA ALA A 21 -7.32 2.03 2.55
C ALA A 21 -6.69 3.33 3.08
N ARG A 22 -5.86 3.26 4.14
CA ARG A 22 -5.11 4.43 4.63
C ARG A 22 -4.06 4.90 3.62
N LEU A 23 -3.34 3.98 2.99
CA LEU A 23 -2.33 4.32 1.97
C LEU A 23 -2.98 4.91 0.71
N ASP A 24 -4.10 4.36 0.25
CA ASP A 24 -4.89 4.91 -0.85
C ASP A 24 -5.38 6.33 -0.53
N TYR A 25 -5.87 6.53 0.69
CA TYR A 25 -6.28 7.85 1.16
C TYR A 25 -5.12 8.85 1.18
N ILE A 26 -3.96 8.46 1.72
CA ILE A 26 -2.73 9.29 1.70
C ILE A 26 -2.34 9.62 0.25
N HIS A 27 -2.36 8.64 -0.65
CA HIS A 27 -2.00 8.82 -2.05
C HIS A 27 -2.92 9.84 -2.75
N ALA A 28 -4.23 9.81 -2.44
CA ALA A 28 -5.20 10.78 -2.94
C ALA A 28 -4.96 12.19 -2.38
N MET A 29 -4.75 12.33 -1.06
CA MET A 29 -4.45 13.62 -0.42
C MET A 29 -3.20 14.27 -0.99
N LEU A 30 -2.13 13.49 -1.19
CA LEU A 30 -0.91 13.99 -1.81
C LEU A 30 -1.15 14.47 -3.25
N GLY A 31 -2.04 13.80 -4.00
CA GLY A 31 -2.45 14.28 -5.33
C GLY A 31 -3.13 15.64 -5.28
N GLN A 32 -4.00 15.88 -4.30
CA GLN A 32 -4.64 17.20 -4.11
C GLN A 32 -3.63 18.28 -3.70
N LEU A 33 -2.75 17.97 -2.74
CA LEU A 33 -1.72 18.91 -2.28
C LEU A 33 -0.74 19.30 -3.39
N ARG A 34 -0.40 18.36 -4.27
CA ARG A 34 0.41 18.63 -5.46
C ARG A 34 -0.27 19.67 -6.35
N GLY A 35 -1.56 19.50 -6.64
CA GLY A 35 -2.32 20.46 -7.45
C GLY A 35 -2.36 21.86 -6.81
N MET A 36 -2.50 21.93 -5.48
CA MET A 36 -2.41 23.20 -4.75
C MET A 36 -1.02 23.84 -4.86
N ALA A 37 0.05 23.04 -4.72
CA ALA A 37 1.43 23.53 -4.86
C ALA A 37 1.73 24.02 -6.29
N GLU A 38 1.20 23.35 -7.32
CA GLU A 38 1.32 23.78 -8.72
C GLU A 38 0.59 25.11 -8.98
N MET A 39 -0.61 25.31 -8.41
CA MET A 39 -1.35 26.57 -8.52
C MET A 39 -0.56 27.76 -7.96
N GLU A 40 0.17 27.54 -6.87
CA GLU A 40 1.02 28.55 -6.22
C GLU A 40 2.45 28.64 -6.81
N LYS A 41 2.76 27.88 -7.87
CA LYS A 41 4.08 27.83 -8.53
C LYS A 41 5.22 27.43 -7.58
N LEU A 42 4.95 26.52 -6.65
CA LEU A 42 5.92 26.02 -5.69
C LEU A 42 6.60 24.75 -6.23
N ASP A 43 7.50 24.90 -7.20
CA ASP A 43 8.09 23.78 -7.95
C ASP A 43 8.78 22.74 -7.07
N MET A 44 9.61 23.19 -6.10
CA MET A 44 10.29 22.28 -5.17
C MET A 44 9.32 21.54 -4.26
N LEU A 45 8.23 22.19 -3.83
CA LEU A 45 7.21 21.55 -3.00
C LEU A 45 6.42 20.52 -3.80
N ALA A 46 6.00 20.87 -5.02
CA ALA A 46 5.31 19.95 -5.93
C ALA A 46 6.16 18.72 -6.22
N TYR A 47 7.47 18.89 -6.44
CA TYR A 47 8.42 17.79 -6.61
C TYR A 47 8.48 16.87 -5.37
N LEU A 48 8.63 17.43 -4.17
CA LEU A 48 8.69 16.63 -2.94
C LEU A 48 7.39 15.86 -2.69
N ILE A 49 6.24 16.47 -2.99
CA ILE A 49 4.94 15.81 -2.92
C ILE A 49 4.86 14.67 -3.93
N ASP A 50 5.32 14.88 -5.17
CA ASP A 50 5.35 13.83 -6.19
C ASP A 50 6.25 12.66 -5.80
N MET A 51 7.42 12.92 -5.22
CA MET A 51 8.30 11.86 -4.71
C MET A 51 7.64 11.08 -3.58
N ALA A 52 6.93 11.75 -2.67
CA ALA A 52 6.14 11.09 -1.62
C ALA A 52 5.00 10.21 -2.19
N ARG A 53 4.36 10.64 -3.29
CA ARG A 53 3.32 9.83 -3.98
C ARG A 53 3.90 8.56 -4.57
N VAL A 54 5.06 8.66 -5.23
CA VAL A 54 5.75 7.48 -5.80
C VAL A 54 6.03 6.46 -4.70
N GLU A 55 6.56 6.89 -3.56
CA GLU A 55 6.83 6.02 -2.40
C GLU A 55 5.56 5.29 -1.91
N VAL A 56 4.44 6.00 -1.74
CA VAL A 56 3.17 5.38 -1.33
C VAL A 56 2.68 4.36 -2.35
N GLY A 57 2.83 4.68 -3.65
CA GLY A 57 2.50 3.77 -4.74
C GLY A 57 3.35 2.49 -4.75
N GLU A 58 4.64 2.60 -4.45
CA GLU A 58 5.53 1.43 -4.30
C GLU A 58 5.11 0.57 -3.10
N VAL A 59 4.80 1.18 -1.96
CA VAL A 59 4.32 0.45 -0.77
C VAL A 59 2.98 -0.26 -1.05
N LEU A 60 2.06 0.36 -1.78
CA LEU A 60 0.80 -0.28 -2.22
C LEU A 60 1.06 -1.47 -3.17
N ARG A 61 1.95 -1.32 -4.16
CA ARG A 61 2.31 -2.41 -5.09
C ARG A 61 3.01 -3.58 -4.39
N SER A 62 3.87 -3.31 -3.43
CA SER A 62 4.61 -4.33 -2.68
C SER A 62 3.72 -5.23 -1.81
N GLN A 63 2.48 -4.81 -1.51
CA GLN A 63 1.50 -5.59 -0.75
C GLN A 63 0.70 -6.57 -1.61
N LEU A 64 0.69 -6.39 -2.94
CA LEU A 64 0.06 -7.37 -3.81
C LEU A 64 0.84 -8.68 -3.69
N PRO A 65 0.20 -9.81 -3.30
CA PRO A 65 0.89 -11.07 -3.12
C PRO A 65 1.66 -11.36 -4.40
N ALA A 66 2.98 -11.44 -4.29
CA ALA A 66 3.85 -11.72 -5.41
C ALA A 66 3.27 -12.96 -6.10
N ARG A 67 2.58 -12.75 -7.23
CA ARG A 67 2.12 -13.84 -8.07
C ARG A 67 3.41 -14.45 -8.59
N VAL A 68 3.92 -15.43 -7.85
CA VAL A 68 5.02 -16.29 -8.25
C VAL A 68 4.56 -16.90 -9.55
N ARG A 69 5.01 -16.33 -10.67
CA ARG A 69 4.91 -16.99 -11.96
C ARG A 69 5.65 -18.31 -11.78
N PRO A 70 4.99 -19.48 -11.92
CA PRO A 70 5.70 -20.74 -11.79
C PRO A 70 6.78 -20.75 -12.87
N ARG A 71 8.03 -20.71 -12.42
CA ARG A 71 9.21 -20.83 -13.27
C ARG A 71 9.14 -22.22 -13.89
N ARG A 72 8.65 -22.33 -15.12
CA ARG A 72 8.69 -23.58 -15.89
C ARG A 72 10.14 -24.07 -15.86
N PRO A 73 10.43 -25.26 -15.29
CA PRO A 73 11.78 -25.78 -15.33
C PRO A 73 12.15 -26.03 -16.78
N SER A 74 13.19 -25.34 -17.25
CA SER A 74 13.84 -25.61 -18.52
C SER A 74 14.37 -27.03 -18.45
N VAL A 75 13.75 -27.93 -19.22
CA VAL A 75 14.27 -29.28 -19.43
C VAL A 75 15.65 -29.11 -20.09
N HIS A 76 16.70 -29.52 -19.39
CA HIS A 76 18.03 -29.68 -19.97
C HIS A 76 18.39 -31.16 -19.96
N ARG A 77 18.34 -31.69 -21.19
CA ARG A 77 19.02 -32.87 -21.73
C ARG A 77 18.53 -34.25 -21.29
#